data_AF-A0A1Y1QB34-F1
#
_entry.id   AF-A0A1Y1QB34-F1
#
_cell.length_a   1.000
_cell.length_b   1.000
_cell.length_c   1.000
_cell.angle_alpha   90.00
_cell.angle_beta   90.00
_cell.angle_gamma   90.00
#
_symmetry.space_group_name_H-M   'P 1'
#
loop_
_entity.id
_entity.type
_entity.pdbx_description
1 polymer ?
#
loop_
_entity_poly.entity_id
_entity_poly.type
_entity_poly.pdbx_seq_one_letter_code
_entity_poly.pdbx_strand_id
1 'polypeptide(L)' 'MKHPIPRWTFIVTPIVLLAMILTPWGEINATQPEAAPLALVLIAIGNAFVLISITHWIKAVIGGAK' A
#
# COMPACT_ATOMS: atom_id res chain seq x y z
N MET A 1 -22.00 6.46 -13.20
CA MET A 1 -21.39 7.69 -12.65
C MET A 1 -19.87 7.53 -12.73
N LYS A 2 -19.15 8.51 -13.28
CA LYS A 2 -17.68 8.44 -13.41
C LYS A 2 -17.03 8.54 -12.03
N HIS A 3 -16.08 7.66 -11.70
CA HIS A 3 -15.42 7.63 -10.39
C HIS A 3 -14.08 8.38 -10.44
N PRO A 4 -13.86 9.42 -9.61
CA PRO A 4 -12.60 10.14 -9.56
C PRO A 4 -11.52 9.35 -8.81
N ILE A 5 -10.29 9.34 -9.33
CA ILE A 5 -9.14 8.75 -8.65
C ILE A 5 -8.55 9.79 -7.68
N PRO A 6 -8.48 9.51 -6.37
CA PRO A 6 -7.90 10.44 -5.42
C PRO A 6 -6.42 10.70 -5.71
N ARG A 7 -5.99 11.98 -5.72
CA ARG A 7 -4.60 12.35 -6.09
C ARG A 7 -3.53 11.69 -5.23
N TRP A 8 -3.84 11.35 -3.99
CA TRP A 8 -2.89 10.70 -3.08
C TRP A 8 -2.47 9.30 -3.58
N THR A 9 -3.32 8.59 -4.35
CA THR A 9 -3.01 7.22 -4.81
C THR A 9 -1.80 7.18 -5.73
N PHE A 10 -1.59 8.24 -6.52
CA PHE A 10 -0.44 8.37 -7.43
C PHE A 10 0.91 8.45 -6.71
N ILE A 11 0.92 8.89 -5.45
CA ILE A 11 2.14 9.10 -4.66
C ILE A 11 2.29 8.01 -3.60
N VAL A 12 1.22 7.76 -2.83
CA VAL A 12 1.28 6.81 -1.71
C VAL A 12 1.47 5.38 -2.19
N THR A 13 0.80 4.96 -3.26
CA THR A 13 0.94 3.58 -3.76
C THR A 13 2.37 3.22 -4.16
N PRO A 14 3.09 3.98 -5.01
CA PRO A 14 4.47 3.64 -5.33
C PRO A 14 5.40 3.74 -4.11
N ILE A 15 5.20 4.70 -3.21
CA ILE A 15 6.00 4.82 -1.97
C ILE A 15 5.83 3.58 -1.09
N VAL A 16 4.59 3.15 -0.86
CA VAL A 16 4.28 1.98 -0.03
C VAL A 16 4.86 0.71 -0.66
N LEU A 17 4.71 0.53 -1.97
CA LEU A 17 5.29 -0.63 -2.67
C LEU A 17 6.83 -0.63 -2.58
N LEU A 18 7.47 0.52 -2.77
CA LEU A 18 8.92 0.65 -2.61
C LEU A 18 9.35 0.34 -1.18
N ALA A 19 8.67 0.89 -0.18
CA ALA A 19 8.97 0.61 1.23
C ALA A 19 8.83 -0.89 1.54
N MET A 20 7.80 -1.55 1.02
CA MET A 20 7.59 -2.99 1.19
C MET A 20 8.68 -3.83 0.54
N ILE A 21 9.16 -3.45 -0.65
CA ILE A 21 10.21 -4.20 -1.37
C ILE A 21 11.59 -3.96 -0.75
N LEU A 22 11.89 -2.72 -0.38
CA LEU A 22 13.22 -2.32 0.08
C LEU A 22 13.46 -2.61 1.57
N THR A 23 12.41 -2.79 2.36
CA THR A 23 12.56 -3.12 3.78
C THR A 23 12.97 -4.60 3.92
N PRO A 24 14.10 -4.91 4.56
CA PRO A 24 14.57 -6.29 4.72
C PRO A 24 13.83 -6.98 5.87
N TRP A 25 12.53 -7.25 5.68
CA TRP A 25 11.63 -7.76 6.73
C TRP A 25 12.14 -9.01 7.44
N GLY A 26 12.78 -9.92 6.72
CA GLY A 26 13.37 -11.13 7.27
C GLY A 26 14.54 -10.85 8.22
N GLU A 27 15.42 -9.91 7.86
CA GLU A 27 16.55 -9.51 8.69
C GLU A 27 16.09 -8.76 9.95
N ILE A 28 15.08 -7.89 9.82
CA ILE A 28 14.48 -7.19 10.96
C ILE A 28 13.89 -8.21 11.94
N ASN A 29 13.14 -9.19 11.44
CA ASN A 29 12.56 -10.23 12.30
C ASN A 29 13.63 -11.12 12.96
N ALA A 30 14.76 -11.35 12.29
CA ALA A 30 15.86 -12.16 12.82
C ALA A 30 16.72 -11.42 13.85
N THR A 31 16.90 -10.10 13.69
CA THR A 31 17.78 -9.27 14.53
C THR A 31 17.04 -8.55 15.66
N GLN A 32 15.74 -8.29 15.47
CA GLN A 32 14.88 -7.52 16.37
C GLN A 32 13.49 -8.18 16.46
N PRO A 33 13.36 -9.36 17.09
CA PRO A 33 12.09 -10.09 17.16
C PRO A 33 10.99 -9.30 17.90
N GLU A 34 11.35 -8.40 18.82
CA GLU A 34 10.43 -7.49 19.50
C GLU A 34 9.79 -6.45 18.55
N ALA A 35 10.43 -6.18 17.40
CA ALA A 35 9.88 -5.31 16.36
C ALA A 35 8.87 -6.04 15.44
N ALA A 36 8.72 -7.36 15.55
CA ALA A 36 7.83 -8.13 14.70
C ALA A 36 6.36 -7.65 14.70
N PRO A 37 5.74 -7.30 15.84
CA PRO A 37 4.38 -6.76 15.85
C PRO A 37 4.27 -5.44 15.08
N LEU A 38 5.25 -4.54 15.24
CA LEU A 38 5.28 -3.28 14.51
C LEU A 38 5.46 -3.51 13.01
N ALA A 39 6.36 -4.42 12.62
CA ALA A 39 6.58 -4.78 11.21
C ALA A 39 5.29 -5.31 10.56
N LEU A 40 4.57 -6.21 11.24
CA LEU A 40 3.28 -6.72 10.77
C LEU A 40 2.23 -5.62 10.62
N VAL A 41 2.17 -4.68 11.56
CA VAL A 41 1.26 -3.52 11.47
C VAL A 41 1.60 -2.64 10.27
N LEU A 42 2.88 -2.36 10.04
CA LEU A 42 3.32 -1.55 8.89
C LEU A 42 3.00 -2.24 7.55
N ILE A 43 3.22 -3.55 7.47
CA ILE A 43 2.82 -4.36 6.29
C ILE A 43 1.31 -4.31 6.10
N ALA A 44 0.51 -4.49 7.16
CA ALA A 44 -0.94 -4.47 7.08
C ALA A 44 -1.47 -3.10 6.60
N ILE A 45 -0.95 -2.01 7.16
CA ILE A 45 -1.30 -0.64 6.77
C ILE A 45 -0.92 -0.40 5.30
N GLY A 46 0.30 -0.79 4.89
CA GLY A 46 0.73 -0.65 3.50
C GLY A 46 -0.19 -1.40 2.53
N ASN A 47 -0.53 -2.66 2.85
CA ASN A 47 -1.45 -3.46 2.05
C ASN A 47 -2.84 -2.82 1.97
N ALA A 48 -3.34 -2.24 3.07
CA ALA A 48 -4.61 -1.51 3.06
C ALA A 48 -4.57 -0.32 2.09
N PHE A 49 -3.50 0.49 2.10
CA PHE A 49 -3.35 1.59 1.14
C PHE A 49 -3.34 1.11 -0.31
N VAL A 50 -2.63 0.02 -0.60
CA VAL A 50 -2.58 -0.57 -1.95
C VAL A 50 -3.96 -1.07 -2.38
N LEU A 51 -4.67 -1.81 -1.52
CA LEU A 51 -6.02 -2.32 -1.81
C LEU A 51 -7.03 -1.21 -2.03
N ILE A 52 -7.00 -0.17 -1.18
CA ILE A 52 -7.86 1.00 -1.32
C ILE A 52 -7.56 1.71 -2.64
N SER A 53 -6.29 1.92 -2.97
CA SER A 53 -5.86 2.53 -4.24
C SER A 53 -6.37 1.74 -5.44
N ILE A 54 -6.12 0.42 -5.47
CA ILE A 54 -6.59 -0.48 -6.54
C ILE A 54 -8.11 -0.40 -6.69
N THR A 55 -8.85 -0.35 -5.59
CA THR A 55 -10.32 -0.22 -5.63
C THR A 55 -10.76 1.06 -6.34
N HIS A 56 -10.08 2.19 -6.11
CA HIS A 56 -10.37 3.44 -6.83
C HIS A 56 -10.04 3.33 -8.32
N TRP A 57 -8.90 2.71 -8.65
CA TRP A 57 -8.52 2.47 -10.04
C TRP A 57 -9.51 1.57 -10.79
N ILE A 58 -9.93 0.45 -10.18
CA ILE A 58 -10.94 -0.45 -10.76
C ILE A 58 -12.25 0.29 -11.01
N LYS A 59 -12.73 1.05 -10.01
CA LYS A 59 -13.95 1.85 -10.15
C LYS A 59 -13.83 2.91 -11.25
N ALA A 60 -12.67 3.53 -11.40
CA ALA A 60 -12.42 4.52 -12.45
C ALA A 60 -12.41 3.87 -13.85
N VAL A 61 -11.78 2.70 -14.01
CA VAL A 61 -11.77 1.96 -15.28
C VAL A 61 -13.18 1.50 -15.67
N ILE A 62 -13.91 0.86 -14.76
CA ILE A 62 -15.27 0.34 -15.03
C ILE A 62 -16.26 1.49 -15.21
N GLY A 63 -16.14 2.55 -14.41
CA GLY A 63 -17.05 3.70 -14.41
C GLY A 63 -16.77 4.75 -15.49
N GLY A 64 -15.68 4.61 -16.26
CA GLY A 64 -15.17 5.59 -17.21
C GLY A 64 -14.45 6.75 -16.50
N ALA A 65 -13.12 6.71 -16.50
CA ALA A 65 -12.28 7.68 -15.79
C ALA A 65 -12.39 9.11 -16.37
N LYS A 66 -12.11 10.11 -15.54
CA LYS A 66 -11.75 11.48 -15.95
C LYS A 66 -10.38 11.80 -15.39
#